data_AF-A0A1V3XXD0-F1
#
_entry.id   AF-A0A1V3XXD0-F1
#
_cell.length_a   1.000
_cell.length_b   1.000
_cell.length_c   1.000
_cell.angle_alpha   90.00
_cell.angle_beta   90.00
_cell.angle_gamma   90.00
#
_symmetry.space_group_name_H-M   'P 1'
#
loop_
_entity.id
_entity.type
_entity.pdbx_description
1 polymer ?
#
loop_
_entity_poly.entity_id
_entity_poly.type
_entity_poly.pdbx_seq_one_letter_code
_entity_poly.pdbx_strand_id
1 'polypeptide(L)'
;METVLYGFRHSAVAIAIALVVLTAPAPAAAKPGVTVFPGMEIHQGAMVCTVGFVETRLRIAVSAGRCDEGSTVTDSKENVVGTVMLARRGTANEPAAADSAAGVEYEVITLAPR
;
A
#
# COMPACT_ATOMS: atom_id res chain seq x y z
N MET A 1 34.75 -22.39 50.30
CA MET A 1 33.29 -22.21 50.13
C MET A 1 32.98 -21.09 49.12
N GLU A 2 33.77 -20.02 49.09
CA GLU A 2 33.58 -18.86 48.18
C GLU A 2 33.79 -19.17 46.69
N THR A 3 34.73 -20.05 46.34
CA THR A 3 35.01 -20.48 44.95
C THR A 3 33.86 -21.27 44.32
N VAL A 4 33.16 -22.08 45.11
CA VAL A 4 31.99 -22.86 44.69
C VAL A 4 30.79 -21.95 44.45
N LEU A 5 30.62 -20.92 45.29
CA LEU A 5 29.56 -19.92 45.15
C LEU A 5 29.79 -19.04 43.90
N TYR A 6 31.04 -18.73 43.57
CA TYR A 6 31.40 -17.95 42.38
C TYR A 6 31.12 -18.70 41.06
N GLY A 7 31.43 -20.01 41.01
CA GLY A 7 31.14 -20.86 39.85
C GLY A 7 29.64 -21.08 39.62
N PHE A 8 28.86 -21.19 40.70
CA PHE A 8 27.40 -21.32 40.62
C PHE A 8 26.74 -20.02 40.12
N ARG A 9 27.24 -18.86 40.56
CA ARG A 9 26.78 -17.54 40.10
C ARG A 9 27.10 -17.30 38.61
N HIS A 10 28.27 -17.72 38.15
CA HIS A 10 28.63 -17.65 36.72
C HIS A 10 27.71 -18.51 35.85
N SER A 11 27.39 -19.72 36.31
CA SER A 11 26.52 -20.66 35.58
C SER A 11 25.08 -20.16 35.49
N ALA A 12 24.55 -19.59 36.58
CA ALA A 12 23.21 -19.01 36.60
C ALA A 12 23.08 -17.82 35.64
N VAL A 13 24.09 -16.96 35.56
CA VAL A 13 24.14 -15.83 34.62
C VAL A 13 24.17 -16.31 33.17
N ALA A 14 24.99 -17.32 32.87
CA ALA A 14 25.07 -17.89 31.52
C ALA A 14 23.72 -18.49 31.06
N ILE A 15 23.02 -19.21 31.95
CA ILE A 15 21.70 -19.79 31.65
C ILE A 15 20.66 -18.69 31.43
N ALA A 16 20.66 -17.64 32.25
CA ALA A 16 19.75 -16.52 32.09
C ALA A 16 19.95 -15.79 30.75
N ILE A 17 21.21 -15.56 30.34
CA ILE A 17 21.53 -14.96 29.04
C ILE A 17 21.08 -15.86 27.89
N ALA A 18 21.35 -17.17 27.97
CA ALA A 18 20.93 -18.12 26.95
C ALA A 18 19.40 -18.15 26.78
N LEU A 19 18.64 -18.13 27.88
CA LEU A 19 17.18 -18.06 27.84
C LEU A 19 16.70 -16.76 27.19
N VAL A 20 17.27 -15.61 27.55
CA VAL A 20 16.91 -14.30 26.95
C VAL A 20 17.15 -14.31 25.43
N VAL A 21 18.26 -14.87 24.97
CA VAL A 21 18.56 -14.96 23.53
C VAL A 21 17.61 -15.94 22.82
N LEU A 22 17.25 -17.06 23.46
CA LEU A 22 16.39 -18.07 22.86
C LEU A 22 14.91 -17.66 22.81
N THR A 23 14.47 -16.83 23.77
CA THR A 23 13.09 -16.31 23.82
C THR A 23 12.95 -14.95 23.15
N ALA A 24 14.03 -14.38 22.60
CA ALA A 24 13.95 -13.12 21.89
C ALA A 24 13.07 -13.31 20.65
N PRO A 25 11.95 -12.57 20.52
CA PRO A 25 11.12 -12.65 19.33
C PRO A 25 11.96 -12.23 18.12
N ALA A 26 11.95 -13.07 17.07
CA ALA A 26 12.60 -12.71 15.83
C ALA A 26 11.95 -11.44 15.26
N PRO A 27 12.72 -10.51 14.66
CA PRO A 27 12.15 -9.35 14.00
C PRO A 27 11.17 -9.82 12.91
N ALA A 28 9.92 -9.41 13.03
CA ALA A 28 8.92 -9.64 12.00
C ALA A 28 9.24 -8.72 10.80
N ALA A 29 9.86 -9.29 9.76
CA ALA A 29 10.12 -8.57 8.52
C ALA A 29 8.83 -8.53 7.68
N ALA A 30 7.97 -7.55 7.94
CA ALA A 30 6.92 -7.19 6.99
C ALA A 30 7.58 -6.45 5.82
N LYS A 31 7.41 -6.93 4.59
CA LYS A 31 7.64 -6.11 3.39
C LYS A 31 6.35 -5.36 3.14
N PRO A 32 6.26 -4.05 3.44
CA PRO A 32 5.04 -3.33 3.14
C PRO A 32 4.92 -3.20 1.63
N GLY A 33 3.77 -3.57 1.05
CA GLY A 33 3.39 -3.11 -0.29
C GLY A 33 3.41 -1.58 -0.41
N VAL A 34 3.26 -1.07 -1.63
CA VAL A 34 3.27 0.37 -1.93
C VAL A 34 2.24 1.11 -1.06
N THR A 35 2.68 2.14 -0.34
CA THR A 35 1.78 3.02 0.42
C THR A 35 1.02 3.89 -0.57
N VAL A 36 -0.31 3.96 -0.48
CA VAL A 36 -1.15 4.77 -1.36
C VAL A 36 -1.89 5.83 -0.56
N PHE A 37 -1.90 7.08 -1.04
CA PHE A 37 -2.51 8.21 -0.34
C PHE A 37 -3.13 9.24 -1.31
N PRO A 38 -4.14 10.02 -0.89
CA PRO A 38 -4.68 11.10 -1.72
C PRO A 38 -3.61 12.14 -2.10
N GLY A 39 -3.59 12.55 -3.36
CA GLY A 39 -2.57 13.39 -3.96
C GLY A 39 -1.33 12.64 -4.45
N MET A 40 -1.23 11.33 -4.22
CA MET A 40 -0.16 10.50 -4.79
C MET A 40 -0.20 10.54 -6.31
N GLU A 41 0.95 10.80 -6.93
CA GLU A 41 1.14 10.67 -8.37
C GLU A 41 1.09 9.19 -8.80
N ILE A 42 0.34 8.92 -9.86
CA ILE A 42 0.21 7.60 -10.49
C ILE A 42 0.40 7.72 -12.00
N HIS A 43 0.99 6.68 -12.60
CA HIS A 43 1.26 6.60 -14.03
C HIS A 43 0.49 5.43 -14.65
N GLN A 44 -0.07 5.68 -15.83
CA GLN A 44 -0.81 4.70 -16.64
C GLN A 44 -0.51 4.97 -18.11
N GLY A 45 0.28 4.09 -18.74
CA GLY A 45 0.78 4.35 -20.09
C GLY A 45 1.60 5.65 -20.11
N ALA A 46 1.20 6.61 -20.95
CA ALA A 46 1.85 7.93 -21.03
C ALA A 46 1.21 8.99 -20.11
N MET A 47 0.16 8.65 -19.38
CA MET A 47 -0.60 9.60 -18.55
C MET A 47 -0.06 9.65 -17.13
N VAL A 48 0.04 10.88 -16.60
CA VAL A 48 0.38 11.15 -15.20
C VAL A 48 -0.84 11.74 -14.52
N CYS A 49 -1.25 11.12 -13.43
CA CYS A 49 -2.47 11.43 -12.70
C CYS A 49 -2.24 11.44 -11.20
N THR A 50 -3.27 11.79 -10.43
CA THR A 50 -3.23 11.76 -8.97
C THR A 50 -4.36 10.93 -8.38
N VAL A 51 -4.08 10.28 -7.25
CA VAL A 51 -5.10 9.60 -6.46
C VAL A 51 -5.99 10.65 -5.78
N GLY A 52 -7.29 10.61 -6.01
CA GLY A 52 -8.24 11.51 -5.37
C GLY A 52 -8.73 11.00 -4.01
N PHE A 53 -8.92 9.68 -3.88
CA PHE A 53 -9.46 9.06 -2.67
C PHE A 53 -8.94 7.62 -2.51
N VAL A 54 -8.85 7.15 -1.25
CA VAL A 54 -8.42 5.80 -0.90
C VAL A 54 -9.38 5.19 0.12
N GLU A 55 -10.00 4.07 -0.24
CA GLU A 55 -10.77 3.24 0.70
C GLU A 55 -9.91 2.05 1.15
N THR A 56 -9.50 2.11 2.42
CA THR A 56 -8.53 1.16 2.99
C THR A 56 -9.13 -0.21 3.33
N ARG A 57 -10.43 -0.28 3.63
CA ARG A 57 -11.10 -1.55 3.94
C ARG A 57 -11.32 -2.40 2.69
N LEU A 58 -11.73 -1.77 1.59
CA LEU A 58 -11.93 -2.44 0.31
C LEU A 58 -10.65 -2.52 -0.53
N ARG A 59 -9.58 -1.81 -0.12
CA ARG A 59 -8.31 -1.70 -0.85
C ARG A 59 -8.54 -1.21 -2.28
N ILE A 60 -9.26 -0.10 -2.39
CA ILE A 60 -9.47 0.58 -3.66
C ILE A 60 -9.02 2.03 -3.57
N ALA A 61 -8.54 2.56 -4.69
CA ALA A 61 -8.30 3.99 -4.88
C ALA A 61 -9.16 4.51 -6.02
N VAL A 62 -9.45 5.81 -6.00
CA VAL A 62 -10.21 6.50 -7.04
C VAL A 62 -9.34 7.60 -7.64
N SER A 63 -9.28 7.65 -8.97
CA SER A 63 -8.67 8.75 -9.73
C SER A 63 -9.64 9.27 -10.80
N ALA A 64 -9.23 10.27 -11.57
CA ALA A 64 -10.02 10.82 -12.67
C ALA A 64 -10.09 9.84 -13.85
N GLY A 65 -11.24 9.73 -14.50
CA GLY A 65 -11.51 8.70 -15.53
C GLY A 65 -10.76 8.85 -16.86
N ARG A 66 -9.85 9.83 -16.97
CA ARG A 66 -9.01 10.10 -18.16
C ARG A 66 -7.57 9.61 -18.04
N CYS A 67 -7.24 8.94 -16.95
CA CYS A 67 -5.91 8.39 -16.71
C CYS A 67 -5.71 7.02 -17.37
N ASP A 68 -6.80 6.41 -17.84
CA ASP A 68 -6.87 5.03 -18.32
C ASP A 68 -6.33 4.83 -19.76
N GLU A 69 -5.02 4.98 -19.93
CA GLU A 69 -4.28 4.45 -21.09
C GLU A 69 -3.68 3.06 -20.83
N GLY A 70 -4.00 2.44 -19.68
CA GLY A 70 -3.50 1.11 -19.34
C GLY A 70 -4.18 0.52 -18.10
N SER A 71 -4.21 -0.81 -18.04
CA SER A 71 -4.82 -1.56 -16.93
C SER A 71 -3.97 -1.58 -15.66
N THR A 72 -2.66 -1.39 -15.78
CA THR A 72 -1.72 -1.40 -14.65
C THR A 72 -1.39 0.04 -14.25
N VAL A 73 -1.47 0.30 -12.96
CA VAL A 73 -1.17 1.61 -12.37
C VAL A 73 0.13 1.52 -11.59
N THR A 74 1.08 2.42 -11.88
CA THR A 74 2.34 2.52 -11.15
C THR A 74 2.49 3.86 -10.43
N ASP A 75 3.43 3.94 -9.49
CA ASP A 75 3.88 5.22 -8.94
C ASP A 75 4.98 5.83 -9.82
N SER A 76 5.49 7.00 -9.43
CA SER A 76 6.59 7.69 -10.13
C SER A 76 7.95 6.97 -10.11
N LYS A 77 8.06 5.88 -9.35
CA LYS A 77 9.23 5.00 -9.28
C LYS A 77 8.98 3.66 -9.96
N GLU A 78 7.92 3.58 -10.77
CA GLU A 78 7.49 2.37 -11.48
C GLU A 78 7.09 1.19 -10.57
N ASN A 79 6.82 1.44 -9.28
CA ASN A 79 6.26 0.40 -8.43
C ASN A 79 4.79 0.19 -8.77
N VAL A 80 4.36 -1.07 -8.87
CA VAL A 80 2.94 -1.39 -9.13
C VAL A 80 2.09 -1.01 -7.93
N VAL A 81 1.21 -0.04 -8.14
CA VAL A 81 0.21 0.43 -7.17
C VAL A 81 -1.03 -0.46 -7.22
N GLY A 82 -1.43 -0.90 -8.41
CA GLY A 82 -2.64 -1.68 -8.58
C GLY A 82 -3.05 -1.85 -10.03
N THR A 83 -4.33 -2.19 -10.23
CA THR A 83 -4.93 -2.32 -11.56
C THR A 83 -6.28 -1.63 -11.63
N VAL A 84 -6.60 -1.05 -12.78
CA VAL A 84 -7.92 -0.46 -13.05
C VAL A 84 -8.98 -1.56 -13.03
N MET A 85 -9.98 -1.41 -12.17
CA MET A 85 -11.13 -2.31 -12.05
C MET A 85 -12.29 -1.85 -12.94
N LEU A 86 -12.54 -0.54 -12.96
CA LEU A 86 -13.55 0.09 -13.81
C LEU A 86 -13.21 1.57 -14.04
N ALA A 87 -13.64 2.10 -15.17
CA ALA A 87 -13.57 3.52 -15.49
C ALA A 87 -14.90 4.00 -16.07
N ARG A 88 -15.33 5.19 -15.64
CA ARG A 88 -16.44 5.94 -16.23
C ARG A 88 -15.88 7.18 -16.89
N ARG A 89 -16.23 7.34 -18.17
CA ARG A 89 -15.90 8.52 -18.97
C ARG A 89 -17.20 9.19 -19.41
N GLY A 90 -17.19 10.51 -19.52
CA GLY A 90 -18.25 11.23 -20.20
C GLY A 90 -18.17 10.90 -21.69
N THR A 91 -19.29 10.59 -22.33
CA THR A 91 -19.29 10.52 -23.78
C THR A 91 -19.49 11.94 -24.32
N ALA A 92 -18.64 12.39 -25.25
CA ALA A 92 -18.78 13.70 -25.89
C ALA A 92 -20.11 13.85 -26.68
N ASN A 93 -20.88 12.77 -26.83
CA ASN A 93 -22.14 12.70 -27.57
C ASN A 93 -23.39 12.53 -26.68
N GLU A 94 -23.26 12.52 -25.35
CA GLU A 94 -24.48 12.63 -24.53
C GLU A 94 -24.97 14.08 -24.61
N PRO A 95 -26.18 14.36 -25.12
CA PRO A 95 -26.77 15.67 -24.95
C PRO A 95 -26.89 15.88 -23.45
N ALA A 96 -26.14 16.83 -22.90
CA ALA A 96 -26.36 17.29 -21.54
C ALA A 96 -27.84 17.69 -21.47
N ALA A 97 -28.68 16.90 -20.79
CA ALA A 97 -29.99 17.40 -20.43
C ALA A 97 -29.74 18.66 -19.59
N ALA A 98 -30.59 19.69 -19.72
CA ALA A 98 -30.36 21.01 -19.12
C ALA A 98 -30.05 20.96 -17.59
N ASP A 99 -30.38 19.84 -16.93
CA ASP A 99 -30.14 19.56 -15.50
C ASP A 99 -29.10 18.44 -15.22
N SER A 100 -28.33 18.00 -16.22
CA SER A 100 -27.29 16.99 -16.04
C SER A 100 -26.01 17.64 -15.54
N ALA A 101 -25.59 17.33 -14.31
CA ALA A 101 -24.22 17.56 -13.89
C ALA A 101 -23.30 16.95 -14.96
N ALA A 102 -22.34 17.73 -15.48
CA ALA A 102 -21.33 17.25 -16.42
C ALA A 102 -20.87 15.85 -15.96
N GLY A 103 -20.94 14.86 -16.85
CA GLY A 103 -20.69 13.46 -16.51
C GLY A 103 -19.36 13.34 -15.76
N VAL A 104 -19.42 13.00 -14.46
CA VAL A 104 -18.23 12.90 -13.62
C VAL A 104 -17.41 11.72 -14.10
N GLU A 105 -16.17 11.99 -14.49
CA GLU A 105 -15.24 10.98 -14.98
C GLU A 105 -14.37 10.48 -13.84
N TYR A 106 -14.37 9.18 -13.61
CA TYR A 106 -13.58 8.55 -12.55
C TYR A 106 -13.15 7.15 -12.95
N GLU A 107 -12.07 6.68 -12.33
CA GLU A 107 -11.66 5.29 -12.38
C GLU A 107 -11.46 4.75 -10.98
N VAL A 108 -11.70 3.45 -10.82
CA VAL A 108 -11.47 2.73 -9.57
C VAL A 108 -10.34 1.74 -9.79
N ILE A 109 -9.35 1.81 -8.91
CA ILE A 109 -8.12 1.04 -8.95
C ILE A 109 -8.15 0.05 -7.78
N THR A 110 -8.03 -1.24 -8.06
CA THR A 110 -7.79 -2.25 -7.04
C THR A 110 -6.32 -2.18 -6.61
N LEU A 111 -6.07 -1.96 -5.32
CA LEU A 111 -4.72 -1.81 -4.80
C LEU A 111 -4.01 -3.17 -4.69
N ALA A 112 -2.72 -3.16 -4.99
CA ALA A 112 -1.88 -4.34 -4.87
C ALA A 112 -1.89 -4.91 -3.44
N PRO A 113 -1.61 -6.22 -3.28
CA PRO A 113 -1.44 -6.84 -1.97
C PRO A 113 -0.34 -6.14 -1.14
N ARG A 114 -0.46 -6.24 0.18
CA ARG A 114 0.59 -5.75 1.09
C ARG A 114 1.62 -6.82 1.32
#